data_AF-A0A7C8IU17-F1
#
_entry.id   AF-A0A7C8IU17-F1
#
_cell.length_a   1.000
_cell.length_b   1.000
_cell.length_c   1.000
_cell.angle_alpha   90.00
_cell.angle_beta   90.00
_cell.angle_gamma   90.00
#
_symmetry.space_group_name_H-M   'P 1'
#
loop_
_entity.id
_entity.type
_entity.pdbx_description
1 polymer ?
#
loop_
_entity_poly.entity_id
_entity_poly.type
_entity_poly.pdbx_seq_one_letter_code
_entity_poly.pdbx_strand_id
1 'polypeptide(L)'
;MSDSQFREGHSIPVTHQEFPGKEHQLPLEAQYDTLPTDEGGFQKYRAAGKLEGKKALITGGDSGIGRATAVLFAIEGADSFT
;
A
#
# COMPACT_ATOMS: atom_id res chain seq x y z
N MET A 1 36.66 10.03 -12.06
CA MET A 1 36.03 8.70 -11.97
C MET A 1 35.23 8.69 -10.70
N SER A 2 33.91 8.56 -10.78
CA SER A 2 32.99 8.66 -9.64
C SER A 2 33.30 7.54 -8.64
N ASP A 3 33.42 7.89 -7.36
CA ASP A 3 33.50 6.89 -6.29
C ASP A 3 32.22 6.06 -6.29
N SER A 4 32.35 4.78 -6.66
CA SER A 4 31.23 3.84 -6.73
C SER A 4 30.69 3.59 -5.31
N GLN A 5 29.39 3.81 -5.11
CA GLN A 5 28.64 3.50 -3.88
C GLN A 5 28.70 2.03 -3.44
N PHE A 6 29.28 1.15 -4.27
CA PHE A 6 29.44 -0.28 -4.02
C PHE A 6 30.84 -0.67 -3.50
N ARG A 7 31.69 0.29 -3.15
CA ARG A 7 33.03 0.01 -2.58
C ARG A 7 32.93 -0.42 -1.12
N GLU A 8 33.74 -1.40 -0.76
CA GLU A 8 33.90 -1.85 0.63
C GLU A 8 34.39 -0.68 1.51
N GLY A 9 33.72 -0.43 2.63
CA GLY A 9 33.96 0.74 3.48
C GLY A 9 33.16 2.01 3.11
N HIS A 10 32.30 1.97 2.09
CA HIS A 10 31.37 3.06 1.79
C HIS A 10 30.28 3.16 2.87
N SER A 11 30.26 4.25 3.63
CA SER A 11 29.22 4.52 4.62
C SER A 11 27.98 5.10 3.93
N ILE A 12 26.86 4.36 3.97
CA ILE A 12 25.58 4.86 3.48
C ILE A 12 25.17 6.03 4.38
N PRO A 13 24.85 7.22 3.82
CA PRO A 13 24.38 8.33 4.64
C PRO A 13 23.10 7.93 5.36
N VAL A 14 23.07 8.12 6.68
CA VAL A 14 21.87 7.84 7.48
C VAL A 14 20.90 9.01 7.32
N THR A 15 19.84 8.79 6.56
CA THR A 15 18.73 9.74 6.46
C THR A 15 17.82 9.56 7.66
N HIS A 16 17.63 10.63 8.44
CA HIS A 16 16.56 10.71 9.44
C HIS A 16 15.37 11.39 8.78
N GLN A 17 14.20 10.74 8.86
CA GLN A 17 12.95 11.30 8.41
C GLN A 17 11.99 11.32 9.58
N GLU A 18 11.33 12.46 9.76
CA GLU A 18 10.28 12.59 10.77
C GLU A 18 9.10 11.69 10.42
N PHE A 19 8.39 11.23 11.46
CA PHE A 19 7.19 10.44 11.24
C PHE A 19 6.16 11.27 10.44
N PRO A 20 5.64 10.76 9.30
CA PRO A 20 4.81 11.55 8.38
C PRO A 20 3.42 11.91 8.94
N GLY A 21 3.09 11.46 10.15
CA GLY A 21 1.80 11.69 10.80
C GLY A 21 0.87 10.46 10.71
N LYS A 22 -0.28 10.54 11.39
CA LYS A 22 -1.29 9.47 11.36
C LYS A 22 -2.23 9.69 10.19
N GLU A 23 -2.67 8.62 9.52
CA GLU A 23 -3.58 8.68 8.37
C GLU A 23 -4.82 9.55 8.63
N HIS A 24 -5.48 9.38 9.78
CA HIS A 24 -6.69 10.15 10.13
C HIS A 24 -6.45 11.65 10.35
N GLN A 25 -5.19 12.09 10.37
CA GLN A 25 -4.80 13.49 10.49
C GLN A 25 -4.40 14.10 9.14
N LEU A 26 -4.37 13.30 8.07
CA LEU A 26 -4.04 13.79 6.73
C LEU A 26 -5.21 14.63 6.17
N PRO A 27 -4.91 15.67 5.38
CA PRO A 27 -5.94 16.56 4.82
C PRO A 27 -6.80 15.90 3.73
N LEU A 28 -6.33 14.78 3.18
CA LEU A 28 -7.03 14.02 2.16
C LEU A 28 -7.57 12.73 2.77
N GLU A 29 -8.80 12.39 2.43
CA GLU A 29 -9.38 11.10 2.79
C GLU A 29 -8.68 9.97 2.04
N ALA A 30 -8.35 8.91 2.77
CA ALA A 30 -7.76 7.71 2.20
C ALA A 30 -8.78 6.96 1.35
N GLN A 31 -8.36 6.54 0.16
CA GLN A 31 -9.15 5.71 -0.74
C GLN A 31 -8.53 4.32 -0.82
N TYR A 32 -9.35 3.27 -0.72
CA TYR A 32 -8.88 1.89 -0.60
C TYR A 32 -9.28 1.01 -1.77
N ASP A 33 -10.36 1.36 -2.47
CA ASP A 33 -11.01 0.59 -3.52
C ASP A 33 -11.20 1.40 -4.82
N THR A 34 -10.69 2.62 -4.87
CA THR A 34 -10.79 3.50 -6.04
C THR A 34 -9.45 3.55 -6.76
N LEU A 35 -9.47 3.33 -8.08
CA LEU A 35 -8.29 3.36 -8.94
C LEU A 35 -8.37 4.54 -9.93
N PRO A 36 -7.22 5.14 -10.27
CA PRO A 36 -7.16 6.10 -11.37
C PRO A 36 -7.47 5.41 -12.71
N THR A 37 -8.02 6.18 -13.65
CA THR A 37 -8.25 5.72 -15.03
C THR A 37 -7.29 6.41 -16.00
N ASP A 38 -7.11 5.83 -17.18
CA ASP A 38 -6.22 6.39 -18.21
C ASP A 38 -6.71 7.76 -18.71
N GLU A 39 -8.01 8.03 -18.59
CA GLU A 39 -8.66 9.31 -18.92
C GLU A 39 -8.48 10.37 -17.81
N GLY A 40 -7.70 10.08 -16.76
CA GLY A 40 -7.47 10.97 -15.62
C GLY A 40 -8.62 11.02 -14.62
N GLY A 41 -9.56 10.07 -14.71
CA GLY A 41 -10.66 9.92 -13.78
C GLY A 41 -10.36 8.93 -12.66
N PHE A 42 -11.41 8.57 -11.91
CA PHE A 42 -11.35 7.57 -10.86
C PHE A 42 -12.52 6.59 -11.01
N GLN A 43 -12.27 5.30 -10.80
CA GLN A 43 -13.29 4.27 -10.84
C GLN A 43 -13.14 3.29 -9.69
N LYS A 44 -14.24 2.64 -9.31
CA LYS A 44 -14.21 1.57 -8.31
C LYS A 44 -13.55 0.33 -8.88
N TYR A 45 -12.74 -0.32 -8.04
CA TYR A 45 -12.15 -1.60 -8.35
C TYR A 45 -13.25 -2.63 -8.60
N ARG A 46 -13.14 -3.36 -9.72
CA ARG A 46 -14.05 -4.43 -10.08
C ARG A 46 -13.35 -5.76 -9.86
N ALA A 47 -13.92 -6.58 -8.97
CA ALA A 47 -13.45 -7.93 -8.71
C ALA A 47 -13.51 -8.80 -9.97
N ALA A 48 -12.58 -9.74 -10.07
CA ALA A 48 -12.59 -10.81 -11.06
C ALA A 48 -12.71 -12.21 -10.42
N GLY A 49 -12.93 -12.28 -9.10
CA GLY A 49 -13.07 -13.51 -8.32
C GLY A 49 -11.73 -14.23 -8.10
N LYS A 50 -10.61 -13.51 -8.15
CA LYS A 50 -9.27 -14.14 -8.16
C LYS A 50 -8.93 -14.85 -6.86
N LEU A 51 -9.56 -14.45 -5.76
CA LEU A 51 -9.26 -14.94 -4.42
C LEU A 51 -10.44 -15.66 -3.77
N GLU A 52 -11.40 -16.11 -4.58
CA GLU A 52 -12.59 -16.77 -4.08
C GLU A 52 -12.25 -18.00 -3.21
N GLY A 53 -12.83 -18.02 -2.01
CA GLY A 53 -12.63 -19.07 -1.01
C GLY A 53 -11.23 -19.12 -0.38
N LYS A 54 -10.40 -18.08 -0.58
CA LYS A 54 -9.09 -17.97 0.08
C LYS A 54 -9.21 -17.31 1.45
N LYS A 55 -8.21 -17.53 2.29
CA LYS A 55 -8.07 -16.89 3.59
C LYS A 55 -6.76 -16.13 3.64
N ALA A 56 -6.78 -14.87 4.08
CA ALA A 56 -5.61 -14.01 4.13
C ALA A 56 -5.41 -13.42 5.53
N LEU A 57 -4.17 -13.47 6.02
CA LEU A 57 -3.73 -12.75 7.22
C LEU A 57 -2.88 -11.57 6.76
N ILE A 58 -3.29 -10.34 7.07
CA ILE A 58 -2.64 -9.12 6.61
C ILE A 58 -2.15 -8.32 7.81
N THR A 59 -0.83 -8.29 8.01
CA THR A 59 -0.22 -7.47 9.05
C THR A 59 -0.22 -6.00 8.67
N GLY A 60 -0.55 -5.11 9.61
CA GLY A 60 -0.68 -3.67 9.32
C GLY A 60 -1.88 -3.34 8.43
N GLY A 61 -2.92 -4.20 8.45
CA GLY A 61 -4.15 -4.02 7.68
C GLY A 61 -5.06 -2.88 8.14
N ASP A 62 -4.65 -2.13 9.16
CA ASP A 62 -5.44 -1.10 9.80
C ASP A 62 -5.38 0.25 9.09
N SER A 63 -4.38 0.53 8.24
CA SER A 63 -4.26 1.80 7.52
C SER A 63 -3.52 1.68 6.18
N GLY A 64 -3.61 2.73 5.38
CA GLY A 64 -2.87 2.94 4.15
C GLY A 64 -2.92 1.76 3.20
N ILE A 65 -1.74 1.30 2.79
CA ILE A 65 -1.56 0.20 1.84
C ILE A 65 -2.09 -1.12 2.41
N GLY A 66 -1.91 -1.37 3.71
CA GLY A 66 -2.38 -2.60 4.33
C GLY A 66 -3.91 -2.67 4.34
N ARG A 67 -4.58 -1.58 4.71
CA ARG A 67 -6.05 -1.50 4.64
C ARG A 67 -6.57 -1.61 3.21
N ALA A 68 -5.94 -0.93 2.25
CA ALA A 68 -6.29 -1.07 0.83
C ALA A 68 -6.18 -2.54 0.37
N THR A 69 -5.09 -3.22 0.74
CA THR A 69 -4.88 -4.63 0.42
C THR A 69 -5.98 -5.51 1.03
N ALA A 70 -6.33 -5.29 2.30
CA ALA A 70 -7.37 -6.07 2.98
C ALA A 70 -8.75 -5.88 2.35
N VAL A 71 -9.10 -4.64 2.00
CA VAL A 71 -10.36 -4.32 1.31
C VAL A 71 -10.42 -5.00 -0.06
N LEU A 72 -9.37 -4.87 -0.87
CA LEU A 72 -9.33 -5.46 -2.21
C LEU A 72 -9.34 -6.99 -2.17
N PHE A 73 -8.69 -7.61 -1.17
CA PHE A 73 -8.74 -9.06 -0.97
C PHE A 73 -10.15 -9.55 -0.64
N ALA A 74 -10.87 -8.83 0.24
CA ALA A 74 -12.25 -9.14 0.56
C ALA A 74 -13.17 -8.96 -0.67
N ILE A 75 -12.95 -7.90 -1.46
CA ILE A 75 -13.68 -7.67 -2.72
C ILE A 75 -13.45 -8.80 -3.73
N GLU A 76 -12.25 -9.39 -3.79
CA GLU A 76 -11.93 -10.55 -4.64
C GLU A 76 -12.43 -11.90 -4.10
N GLY A 77 -13.14 -11.90 -2.97
CA GLY A 77 -13.80 -13.09 -2.41
C GLY A 77 -12.98 -13.87 -1.37
N ALA A 78 -11.95 -13.26 -0.77
CA ALA A 78 -11.21 -13.86 0.34
C ALA A 78 -11.82 -13.50 1.71
N ASP A 79 -11.73 -14.42 2.66
CA ASP A 79 -11.86 -14.09 4.07
C ASP A 79 -10.58 -13.37 4.53
N SER A 80 -10.69 -12.10 4.90
CA SER A 80 -9.55 -11.27 5.29
C SER A 80 -9.51 -11.06 6.81
N PHE A 81 -8.38 -11.40 7.42
CA PHE A 81 -8.09 -11.18 8.84
C PHE A 81 -6.97 -10.14 8.94
N THR A 82 -7.29 -9.00 9.55
CA THR A 82 -6.39 -7.85 9.76
C THR A 82 -6.17 -7.61 11.24
#